data_AF-A0A2K9NQ63-F1
#
_entry.id   AF-A0A2K9NQ63-F1
#
_cell.length_a   1.000
_cell.length_b   1.000
_cell.length_c   1.000
_cell.angle_alpha   90.00
_cell.angle_beta   90.00
_cell.angle_gamma   90.00
#
_symmetry.space_group_name_H-M   'P 1'
#
loop_
_entity.id
_entity.type
_entity.pdbx_description
1 polymer ?
#
loop_
_entity_poly.entity_id
_entity_poly.type
_entity_poly.pdbx_seq_one_letter_code
_entity_poly.pdbx_strand_id
1 'polypeptide(L)'
;MSFKKTAMAMVFAFISLSIHAHEGHDTGATKSLHGGIVKKSKNAFVEIVQDEKIEIYVTDHNYKNLISPNFIVLAFADVKGKKLPLKLESHGANLSVSTDLKKEKHFKLNIVLKINGQEEQVSFPLEN
;
A
#
# COMPACT_ATOMS: atom_id res chain seq x y z
N MET A 1 -8.95 -57.44 -3.44
CA MET A 1 -8.58 -56.01 -3.60
C MET A 1 -7.91 -55.58 -2.28
N SER A 2 -6.60 -55.31 -2.31
CA SER A 2 -5.77 -55.23 -1.09
C SER A 2 -6.06 -53.96 -0.28
N PHE A 3 -6.42 -54.12 0.99
CA PHE A 3 -6.72 -53.06 1.98
C PHE A 3 -5.63 -51.97 2.06
N LYS A 4 -4.38 -52.35 1.72
CA LYS A 4 -3.24 -51.44 1.66
C LYS A 4 -3.36 -50.38 0.56
N LYS A 5 -4.03 -50.70 -0.56
CA LYS A 5 -4.24 -49.76 -1.68
C LYS A 5 -5.33 -48.72 -1.35
N THR A 6 -6.34 -49.11 -0.59
CA THR A 6 -7.44 -48.23 -0.17
C THR A 6 -6.99 -47.23 0.89
N ALA A 7 -6.16 -47.65 1.85
CA ALA A 7 -5.61 -46.76 2.87
C ALA A 7 -4.69 -45.67 2.29
N MET A 8 -3.88 -46.02 1.29
CA MET A 8 -2.97 -45.07 0.63
C MET A 8 -3.71 -43.99 -0.18
N ALA A 9 -4.82 -44.36 -0.84
CA ALA A 9 -5.68 -43.42 -1.56
C ALA A 9 -6.39 -42.44 -0.61
N MET A 10 -6.75 -42.90 0.60
CA MET A 10 -7.44 -42.07 1.60
C MET A 10 -6.49 -41.02 2.21
N VAL A 11 -5.23 -41.37 2.44
CA VAL A 11 -4.20 -40.42 2.91
C VAL A 11 -3.90 -39.36 1.83
N PHE A 12 -3.85 -39.75 0.56
CA PHE A 12 -3.65 -38.79 -0.54
C PHE A 12 -4.82 -37.80 -0.68
N ALA A 13 -6.06 -38.25 -0.48
CA ALA A 13 -7.25 -37.40 -0.53
C ALA A 13 -7.32 -36.37 0.61
N PHE A 14 -6.82 -36.70 1.81
CA PHE A 14 -6.79 -35.78 2.95
C PHE A 14 -5.73 -34.68 2.82
N ILE A 15 -4.61 -34.95 2.15
CA ILE A 15 -3.54 -33.94 1.96
C ILE A 15 -3.95 -32.90 0.91
N SER A 16 -4.78 -33.26 -0.08
CA SER A 16 -5.26 -32.31 -1.11
C SER A 16 -6.27 -31.27 -0.62
N LEU A 17 -6.89 -31.45 0.56
CA LEU A 17 -7.91 -30.53 1.08
C LEU A 17 -7.34 -29.40 1.96
N SER A 18 -6.11 -29.54 2.45
CA SER A 18 -5.46 -28.54 3.32
C SER A 18 -4.82 -27.36 2.57
N ILE A 19 -4.98 -27.32 1.24
CA ILE A 19 -4.43 -26.25 0.38
C ILE A 19 -5.50 -25.20 0.02
N HIS A 20 -6.65 -25.20 0.70
CA HIS A 20 -7.54 -24.04 0.69
C HIS A 20 -6.94 -22.94 1.58
N ALA A 21 -5.89 -22.33 1.02
CA ALA A 21 -5.64 -20.91 1.03
C ALA A 21 -6.60 -20.12 1.92
N HIS A 22 -6.09 -19.73 3.09
CA HIS A 22 -6.41 -18.46 3.74
C HIS A 22 -6.00 -17.30 2.80
N GLU A 23 -6.58 -17.22 1.61
CA GLU A 23 -6.36 -16.12 0.68
C GLU A 23 -7.63 -15.28 0.61
N GLY A 24 -7.48 -14.04 1.09
CA GLY A 24 -8.41 -12.97 0.82
C GLY A 24 -9.53 -12.84 1.83
N HIS A 25 -9.20 -12.34 3.03
CA HIS A 25 -10.16 -11.43 3.66
C HIS A 25 -10.36 -10.29 2.65
N ASP A 26 -11.49 -10.29 1.98
CA ASP A 26 -11.93 -9.28 1.02
C ASP A 26 -12.08 -7.96 1.78
N THR A 27 -10.95 -7.28 2.00
CA THR A 27 -10.92 -5.91 2.51
C THR A 27 -11.39 -5.06 1.34
N GLY A 28 -12.69 -4.78 1.32
CA GLY A 28 -13.41 -4.11 0.23
C GLY A 28 -12.50 -3.26 -0.66
N ALA A 29 -12.32 -3.73 -1.89
CA ALA A 29 -11.32 -3.24 -2.82
C ALA A 29 -11.25 -1.71 -2.85
N THR A 30 -10.18 -1.15 -2.31
CA THR A 30 -9.86 0.27 -2.49
C THR A 30 -9.53 0.47 -3.96
N LYS A 31 -10.39 1.20 -4.68
CA LYS A 31 -10.23 1.44 -6.12
C LYS A 31 -9.03 2.36 -6.36
N SER A 32 -8.07 1.89 -7.16
CA SER A 32 -7.03 2.73 -7.76
C SER A 32 -7.60 3.57 -8.89
N LEU A 33 -7.31 4.86 -8.89
CA LEU A 33 -7.71 5.78 -9.96
C LEU A 33 -6.58 6.01 -10.98
N HIS A 34 -5.33 5.83 -10.55
CA HIS A 34 -4.13 6.17 -11.32
C HIS A 34 -3.23 4.96 -11.59
N GLY A 35 -3.70 3.73 -11.28
CA GLY A 35 -2.95 2.48 -11.43
C GLY A 35 -1.99 2.17 -10.28
N GLY A 36 -2.06 2.92 -9.17
CA GLY A 36 -1.20 2.78 -8.01
C GLY A 36 -1.70 1.83 -6.91
N ILE A 37 -0.88 1.72 -5.86
CA ILE A 37 -1.24 1.00 -4.63
C ILE A 37 -2.04 1.94 -3.74
N VAL A 38 -3.26 1.54 -3.36
CA VAL A 38 -4.13 2.35 -2.50
C VAL A 38 -4.15 1.80 -1.09
N LYS A 39 -4.07 2.69 -0.09
CA LYS A 39 -4.37 2.38 1.30
C LYS A 39 -5.37 3.37 1.87
N LYS A 40 -6.31 2.82 2.65
CA LYS A 40 -7.30 3.58 3.40
C LYS A 40 -6.70 4.02 4.74
N SER A 41 -6.84 5.31 5.05
CA SER A 41 -6.73 5.86 6.41
C SER A 41 -8.12 6.03 7.02
N LYS A 42 -8.23 6.70 8.17
CA LYS A 42 -9.54 6.93 8.81
C LYS A 42 -10.39 7.87 7.96
N ASN A 43 -9.80 8.95 7.46
CA ASN A 43 -10.53 10.01 6.77
C ASN A 43 -10.18 10.17 5.27
N ALA A 44 -9.23 9.39 4.74
CA ALA A 44 -8.80 9.48 3.35
C ALA A 44 -8.41 8.14 2.74
N PHE A 45 -8.28 8.13 1.42
CA PHE A 45 -7.51 7.16 0.67
C PHE A 45 -6.20 7.81 0.21
N VAL A 46 -5.11 7.08 0.30
CA VAL A 46 -3.81 7.46 -0.25
C VAL A 46 -3.45 6.46 -1.33
N GLU A 47 -3.21 6.96 -2.52
CA GLU A 47 -2.75 6.18 -3.67
C GLU A 47 -1.32 6.57 -4.01
N ILE A 48 -0.46 5.56 -4.15
CA ILE A 48 0.93 5.70 -4.55
C ILE A 48 1.11 5.13 -5.94
N VAL A 49 1.51 5.97 -6.89
CA VAL A 49 1.93 5.56 -8.22
C VAL A 49 3.45 5.64 -8.28
N GLN A 50 4.09 4.53 -8.64
CA GLN A 50 5.55 4.45 -8.79
C GLN A 50 5.86 4.10 -10.24
N ASP A 51 6.30 5.11 -10.99
CA ASP A 51 6.76 4.97 -12.37
C ASP A 51 8.14 5.65 -12.50
N GLU A 52 8.31 6.69 -13.32
CA GLU A 52 9.57 7.47 -13.37
C GLU A 52 9.91 8.18 -12.04
N LYS A 53 8.87 8.48 -11.26
CA LYS A 53 8.90 9.11 -9.94
C LYS A 53 7.78 8.54 -9.07
N ILE A 54 7.86 8.79 -7.77
CA ILE A 54 6.79 8.43 -6.82
C ILE A 54 5.81 9.60 -6.76
N GLU A 55 4.56 9.32 -7.11
CA GLU A 55 3.44 10.26 -7.01
C GLU A 55 2.45 9.82 -5.94
N ILE A 56 1.98 10.79 -5.17
CA ILE A 56 1.08 10.60 -4.04
C ILE A 56 -0.20 11.35 -4.35
N TYR A 57 -1.30 10.60 -4.38
CA TYR A 57 -2.65 11.12 -4.51
C TYR A 57 -3.39 10.89 -3.20
N VAL A 58 -4.16 11.88 -2.77
CA VAL A 58 -4.95 11.76 -1.53
C VAL A 58 -6.37 12.18 -1.82
N THR A 59 -7.33 11.28 -1.56
CA THR A 59 -8.75 11.55 -1.79
C THR A 59 -9.58 11.27 -0.54
N ASP A 60 -10.75 11.88 -0.42
CA ASP A 60 -11.74 11.52 0.60
C ASP A 60 -12.48 10.21 0.25
N HIS A 61 -13.43 9.81 1.10
CA HIS A 61 -14.28 8.63 0.86
C HIS A 61 -15.26 8.78 -0.31
N ASN A 62 -15.36 9.99 -0.89
CA ASN A 62 -16.12 10.28 -2.11
C ASN A 62 -15.21 10.42 -3.34
N TYR A 63 -13.94 10.03 -3.24
CA TYR A 63 -12.92 10.16 -4.29
C TYR A 63 -12.67 11.61 -4.74
N LYS A 64 -12.97 12.60 -3.89
CA LYS A 64 -12.58 13.99 -4.12
C LYS A 64 -11.16 14.22 -3.67
N ASN A 65 -10.39 14.92 -4.49
CA ASN A 65 -9.01 15.25 -4.18
C ASN A 65 -8.91 16.14 -2.94
N LEU A 66 -8.03 15.76 -2.01
CA LEU A 66 -7.73 16.50 -0.78
C LEU A 66 -6.46 17.34 -0.89
N ILE A 67 -5.61 17.09 -1.89
CA ILE A 67 -4.41 17.90 -2.15
C ILE A 67 -4.84 19.32 -2.47
N SER A 68 -4.49 20.24 -1.57
CA SER A 68 -4.74 21.66 -1.66
C SER A 68 -3.64 22.41 -0.90
N PRO A 69 -3.46 23.72 -1.11
CA PRO A 69 -2.39 24.48 -0.43
C PRO A 69 -2.41 24.40 1.10
N ASN A 70 -3.57 24.10 1.71
CA ASN A 70 -3.75 23.98 3.16
C ASN A 70 -3.67 22.52 3.66
N PHE A 71 -3.56 21.55 2.76
CA PHE A 71 -3.48 20.14 3.10
C PHE A 71 -2.04 19.76 3.43
N ILE A 72 -1.78 19.49 4.71
CA ILE A 72 -0.43 19.16 5.17
C ILE A 72 -0.21 17.66 4.99
N VAL A 73 0.70 17.33 4.08
CA VAL A 73 1.21 15.98 3.88
C VAL A 73 2.70 15.99 4.17
N LEU A 74 3.13 15.12 5.07
CA LEU A 74 4.54 14.82 5.28
C LEU A 74 4.82 13.42 4.76
N ALA A 75 6.00 13.22 4.16
CA ALA A 75 6.44 11.91 3.72
C ALA A 75 7.83 11.60 4.27
N PHE A 76 8.07 10.35 4.63
CA PHE A 76 9.39 9.85 4.95
C PHE A 76 9.57 8.41 4.49
N ALA A 77 10.76 8.08 4.00
CA ALA A 77 11.16 6.71 3.72
C ALA A 77 11.77 6.09 4.98
N ASP A 78 11.38 4.87 5.30
CA ASP A 78 12.06 4.01 6.27
C ASP A 78 12.94 3.05 5.48
N VAL A 79 14.25 3.27 5.56
CA VAL A 79 15.29 2.51 4.87
C VAL A 79 16.16 1.85 5.93
N LYS A 80 16.04 0.53 6.07
CA LYS A 80 16.82 -0.26 7.05
C LYS A 80 16.72 0.32 8.47
N GLY A 81 15.53 0.78 8.87
CA GLY A 81 15.26 1.37 10.19
C GLY A 81 15.63 2.86 10.33
N LYS A 82 16.19 3.49 9.28
CA LYS A 82 16.46 4.94 9.27
C LYS A 82 15.31 5.68 8.62
N LYS A 83 14.78 6.69 9.31
CA LYS A 83 13.77 7.61 8.76
C LYS A 83 14.44 8.72 7.97
N LEU A 84 14.17 8.76 6.67
CA LEU A 84 14.64 9.78 5.75
C LEU A 84 13.45 10.68 5.37
N PRO A 85 13.39 11.95 5.80
CA PRO A 85 12.33 12.85 5.39
C PRO A 85 12.41 13.08 3.88
N LEU A 86 11.26 13.07 3.21
CA LEU A 86 11.16 13.26 1.77
C LEU A 86 10.60 14.65 1.48
N LYS A 87 11.26 15.36 0.57
CA LYS A 87 10.74 16.62 0.04
C LYS A 87 9.63 16.30 -0.95
N LEU A 88 8.47 16.93 -0.75
CA LEU A 88 7.30 16.80 -1.63
C LEU A 88 7.15 18.06 -2.47
N GLU A 89 6.84 17.88 -3.74
CA GLU A 89 6.53 18.96 -4.69
C GLU A 89 5.10 18.80 -5.20
N SER A 90 4.31 19.86 -5.08
CA SER A 90 2.90 19.83 -5.50
C SER A 90 2.78 20.13 -7.00
N HIS A 91 2.03 19.30 -7.71
CA HIS A 91 1.71 19.49 -9.13
C HIS A 91 0.19 19.54 -9.33
N GLY A 92 -0.47 20.39 -8.55
CA GLY A 92 -1.92 20.56 -8.60
C GLY A 92 -2.65 19.40 -7.92
N ALA A 93 -2.87 18.30 -8.64
CA ALA A 93 -3.68 17.19 -8.16
C ALA A 93 -2.92 16.16 -7.30
N ASN A 94 -1.59 16.17 -7.34
CA ASN A 94 -0.74 15.20 -6.66
C ASN A 94 0.50 15.85 -6.05
N LEU A 95 1.20 15.05 -5.25
CA LEU A 95 2.51 15.38 -4.70
C LEU A 95 3.54 14.42 -5.27
N SER A 96 4.67 14.92 -5.74
CA SER A 96 5.80 14.11 -6.20
C SER A 96 6.91 14.09 -5.17
N VAL A 97 7.59 12.95 -5.03
CA VAL A 97 8.79 12.84 -4.19
C VAL A 97 10.00 13.35 -4.98
N SER A 98 10.64 14.40 -4.47
CA SER A 98 11.77 15.09 -5.12
C SER A 98 13.14 14.45 -4.80
N THR A 99 13.18 13.50 -3.86
CA THR A 99 14.42 12.86 -3.39
C THR A 99 14.74 11.57 -4.15
N ASP A 100 16.01 11.36 -4.49
CA ASP A 100 16.49 10.15 -5.16
C ASP A 100 16.49 8.95 -4.21
N LEU A 101 15.40 8.18 -4.23
CA LEU A 101 15.29 6.88 -3.57
C LEU A 101 15.76 5.73 -4.45
N LYS A 102 16.18 5.97 -5.70
CA LYS A 102 16.49 4.91 -6.70
C LYS A 102 17.61 3.95 -6.26
N LYS A 103 18.46 4.38 -5.33
CA LYS A 103 19.56 3.57 -4.78
C LYS A 103 19.09 2.51 -3.78
N GLU A 104 17.90 2.66 -3.23
CA GLU A 104 17.36 1.74 -2.23
C GLU A 104 16.42 0.74 -2.90
N LYS A 105 16.77 -0.55 -2.87
CA LYS A 105 15.98 -1.60 -3.49
C LYS A 105 14.64 -1.82 -2.78
N HIS A 106 14.62 -1.76 -1.45
CA HIS A 106 13.41 -1.94 -0.66
C HIS A 106 13.34 -0.86 0.41
N PHE A 107 12.20 -0.19 0.49
CA PHE A 107 11.95 0.82 1.52
C PHE A 107 10.46 0.89 1.83
N LYS A 108 10.13 1.44 3.00
CA LYS A 108 8.74 1.70 3.37
C LYS A 108 8.48 3.19 3.30
N LEU A 109 7.64 3.60 2.36
CA LEU A 109 7.17 4.98 2.26
C LEU A 109 6.07 5.22 3.28
N ASN A 110 6.24 6.22 4.15
CA ASN A 110 5.26 6.59 5.15
C ASN A 110 4.71 7.97 4.80
N ILE A 111 3.38 8.07 4.72
CA ILE A 111 2.67 9.31 4.47
C ILE A 111 1.92 9.67 5.75
N VAL A 112 2.15 10.87 6.25
CA VAL A 112 1.45 11.43 7.41
C VAL A 112 0.54 12.54 6.90
N LEU A 113 -0.77 12.35 7.09
CA LEU A 113 -1.83 13.29 6.72
C LEU A 113 -2.26 14.03 7.97
N LYS A 114 -2.43 15.36 7.88
CA LYS A 114 -3.08 16.14 8.94
C LYS A 114 -4.46 16.59 8.48
N ILE A 115 -5.50 15.89 8.93
CA ILE A 115 -6.89 16.13 8.53
C ILE A 115 -7.68 16.54 9.76
N ASN A 116 -8.30 17.73 9.73
CA ASN A 116 -9.11 18.25 10.84
C ASN A 116 -8.38 18.25 12.20
N GLY A 117 -7.06 18.52 12.18
CA GLY A 117 -6.21 18.50 13.38
C GLY A 117 -5.82 17.11 13.89
N GLN A 118 -6.30 16.02 13.27
CA GLN A 118 -5.86 14.65 13.56
C GLN A 118 -4.74 14.26 12.60
N GLU A 119 -3.73 13.57 13.14
CA GLU A 119 -2.65 12.98 12.34
C GLU A 119 -2.98 11.52 12.04
N GLU A 120 -2.85 11.16 10.78
CA GLU A 120 -3.08 9.81 10.27
C GLU A 120 -1.86 9.38 9.47
N GLN A 121 -1.32 8.19 9.77
CA GLN A 121 -0.20 7.64 9.03
C GLN A 121 -0.63 6.41 8.24
N VAL A 122 -0.23 6.37 6.97
CA VAL A 122 -0.31 5.17 6.12
C VAL A 122 1.09 4.82 5.62
N SER A 123 1.37 3.53 5.45
CA SER A 123 2.70 3.04 5.10
C SER A 123 2.65 2.07 3.93
N PHE A 124 3.52 2.25 2.94
CA PHE A 124 3.58 1.48 1.70
C PHE A 124 4.95 0.82 1.59
N PRO A 125 5.05 -0.52 1.59
CA PRO A 125 6.27 -1.18 1.17
C PRO A 125 6.44 -0.97 -0.34
N LEU A 126 7.57 -0.43 -0.76
CA LEU A 126 7.91 -0.17 -2.15
C LEU A 126 9.25 -0.83 -2.50
N GLU A 127 9.40 -1.16 -3.78
CA GLU A 127 10.62 -1.70 -4.38
C GLU A 127 10.96 -0.88 -5.63
N ASN A 128 12.26 -0.68 -5.89
CA ASN A 128 12.76 -0.04 -7.12
C ASN A 128 13.36 -1.09 -8.06
#